data_AF-T2IKM1-F1
#
_entry.id   AF-T2IKM1-F1
#
_cell.length_a   1.000
_cell.length_b   1.000
_cell.length_c   1.000
_cell.angle_alpha   90.00
_cell.angle_beta   90.00
_cell.angle_gamma   90.00
#
_symmetry.space_group_name_H-M   'P 1'
#
loop_
_entity.id
_entity.type
_entity.pdbx_description
1 polymer ?
#
loop_
_entity_poly.entity_id
_entity_poly.type
_entity_poly.pdbx_seq_one_letter_code
_entity_poly.pdbx_strand_id
1 'polypeptide(L)' 'MFNQHAKWLDICKNEVPWRAPISSLNIMLSSTVWRQDHNGFSHQDPGYVDLVTNKSADVVRVYFPPMLTPYYPLETTV' A
#
# COMPACT_ATOMS: atom_id res chain seq x y z
N MET A 1 13.74 1.66 2.58
CA MET A 1 13.19 1.51 3.96
C MET A 1 12.07 0.47 4.03
N PHE A 2 11.02 0.56 3.20
CA PHE A 2 9.91 -0.42 3.16
C PHE A 2 10.36 -1.89 3.20
N ASN A 3 11.31 -2.29 2.33
CA ASN A 3 11.80 -3.68 2.27
C ASN A 3 12.31 -4.22 3.62
N GLN A 4 13.04 -3.40 4.38
CA GLN A 4 13.58 -3.85 5.66
C GLN A 4 12.49 -3.91 6.73
N HIS A 5 11.52 -3.00 6.68
CA HIS A 5 10.38 -3.06 7.59
C HIS A 5 9.53 -4.32 7.34
N ALA A 6 9.25 -4.66 6.08
CA ALA A 6 8.53 -5.88 5.73
C ALA A 6 9.27 -7.15 6.19
N LYS A 7 10.59 -7.24 5.97
CA LYS A 7 11.43 -8.35 6.47
C LYS A 7 11.40 -8.45 7.99
N TRP A 8 11.51 -7.32 8.67
CA TRP A 8 11.49 -7.27 10.12
C TRP A 8 10.12 -7.71 10.68
N LEU A 9 9.01 -7.31 10.06
CA LEU A 9 7.68 -7.76 10.45
C LEU A 9 7.51 -9.28 10.25
N ASP A 10 8.04 -9.82 9.16
CA ASP A 10 7.96 -11.25 8.83
C ASP A 10 8.69 -12.10 9.90
N ILE A 11 9.94 -11.75 10.22
CA ILE A 11 10.71 -12.40 11.30
C ILE A 11 9.99 -12.24 12.64
N CYS A 12 9.48 -11.04 12.96
CA CYS A 12 8.79 -10.81 14.23
C CYS A 12 7.53 -11.67 14.37
N LYS A 13 6.80 -11.90 13.27
CA LYS A 13 5.56 -12.67 13.27
C LYS A 13 5.83 -14.18 13.37
N ASN A 14 6.90 -14.66 12.73
CA ASN A 14 7.16 -16.10 12.57
C ASN A 14 8.17 -16.66 13.58
N GLU A 15 9.12 -15.87 14.05
CA GLU A 15 10.27 -16.36 14.84
C GLU A 15 10.38 -15.74 16.24
N VAL A 16 9.66 -14.66 16.54
CA VAL A 16 9.82 -13.88 17.79
C VAL A 16 8.52 -13.83 18.60
N PRO A 17 8.06 -14.94 19.21
CA PRO A 17 6.73 -15.06 19.80
C PRO A 17 6.51 -14.19 21.06
N TRP A 18 7.59 -13.81 21.75
CA TRP A 18 7.51 -12.94 22.94
C TRP A 18 7.21 -11.48 22.58
N ARG A 19 7.39 -11.11 21.31
CA ARG A 19 7.22 -9.72 20.87
C ARG A 19 5.74 -9.45 20.59
N ALA A 20 5.20 -8.45 21.28
CA ALA A 20 3.83 -8.01 21.04
C ALA A 20 3.66 -7.46 19.60
N PRO A 21 2.50 -7.71 18.96
CA PRO A 21 2.16 -7.07 17.69
C PRO A 21 2.17 -5.54 17.80
N ILE A 22 2.54 -4.87 16.71
CA ILE A 22 2.50 -3.41 16.60
C ILE A 22 1.46 -2.97 15.57
N SER A 23 1.10 -1.69 15.61
CA SER A 23 0.23 -1.09 14.60
C SER A 23 0.83 -1.21 13.19
N SER A 24 -0.04 -1.35 12.18
CA SER A 24 0.35 -1.34 10.78
C SER A 24 0.98 -0.01 10.36
N LEU A 25 1.96 -0.08 9.45
CA LEU A 25 2.46 1.09 8.73
C LEU A 25 1.50 1.40 7.57
N ASN A 26 0.79 2.52 7.67
CA ASN A 26 -0.17 2.96 6.66
C ASN A 26 0.48 4.02 5.76
N ILE A 27 0.60 3.72 4.46
CA ILE A 27 1.15 4.63 3.46
C ILE A 27 0.05 4.97 2.45
N MET A 28 -0.25 6.26 2.31
CA MET A 28 -1.18 6.75 1.30
C MET A 28 -0.41 7.22 0.08
N LEU A 29 -0.60 6.55 -1.05
CA LEU A 29 -0.08 6.97 -2.35
C LEU A 29 -1.16 7.81 -3.04
N SER A 30 -0.93 9.12 -3.11
CA SER A 30 -1.81 10.08 -3.77
C SER A 30 -1.06 10.80 -4.89
N SER A 31 -1.75 11.68 -5.61
CA SER A 31 -1.22 12.39 -6.78
C SER A 31 -0.64 11.41 -7.79
N THR A 32 -1.46 10.39 -8.12
CA THR A 32 -1.06 9.26 -8.96
C THR A 32 -0.70 9.72 -10.36
N VAL A 33 0.01 8.85 -11.09
CA VAL A 33 0.49 9.06 -12.45
C VAL A 33 -0.56 9.65 -13.41
N TRP A 34 -1.83 9.31 -13.24
CA TRP A 34 -2.94 9.70 -14.11
C TRP A 34 -3.48 11.13 -13.87
N ARG A 35 -3.08 11.80 -12.78
CA ARG A 35 -3.57 13.14 -12.39
C ARG A 35 -2.42 14.03 -11.89
N GLN A 36 -1.32 14.05 -12.64
CA GLN A 36 -0.15 14.92 -12.41
C GLN A 36 -0.12 16.12 -13.37
N ASP A 37 -1.08 17.01 -13.22
CA ASP A 37 -1.38 18.07 -14.20
C ASP A 37 -0.25 19.12 -14.33
N HIS A 38 0.51 19.39 -13.25
CA HIS A 38 1.53 20.46 -13.23
C HIS A 38 2.98 19.98 -13.24
N ASN A 39 3.23 18.68 -13.06
CA ASN A 39 4.58 18.17 -12.81
C ASN A 39 5.14 17.30 -13.95
N GLY A 40 4.28 16.84 -14.86
CA GLY A 40 4.69 16.08 -16.04
C GLY A 40 5.34 14.73 -15.73
N PHE A 41 6.15 14.25 -16.67
CA PHE A 41 6.65 12.87 -16.71
C PHE A 41 7.54 12.45 -15.53
N SER A 42 8.29 13.38 -14.93
CA SER A 42 9.18 13.07 -13.80
C SER A 42 8.45 12.59 -12.54
N HIS A 43 7.12 12.78 -12.48
CA HIS A 43 6.26 12.38 -11.36
C HIS A 43 5.36 11.17 -11.69
N GLN A 44 5.68 10.44 -12.78
CA GLN A 44 4.85 9.37 -13.32
C GLN A 44 5.52 7.99 -13.19
N ASP A 45 5.67 7.51 -11.96
CA ASP A 45 6.17 6.17 -11.67
C ASP A 45 5.25 5.42 -10.67
N PRO A 46 4.37 4.52 -11.16
CA PRO A 46 3.53 3.69 -10.30
C PRO A 46 4.26 2.44 -9.75
N GLY A 47 5.57 2.27 -9.98
CA GLY A 47 6.34 1.05 -9.70
C GLY A 47 6.43 0.64 -8.22
N TYR A 48 6.01 1.51 -7.30
CA TYR A 48 5.93 1.14 -5.88
C TYR A 48 5.01 -0.06 -5.63
N VAL A 49 3.95 -0.24 -6.42
CA VAL A 49 3.04 -1.39 -6.29
C VAL A 49 3.79 -2.70 -6.51
N ASP A 50 4.65 -2.76 -7.53
CA ASP A 50 5.45 -3.95 -7.84
C ASP A 50 6.41 -4.31 -6.69
N LEU A 51 7.05 -3.29 -6.10
CA LEU A 51 7.92 -3.49 -4.93
C LEU A 51 7.17 -4.13 -3.75
N VAL A 52 5.92 -3.73 -3.55
CA VAL A 52 5.07 -4.16 -2.45
C VAL A 52 4.52 -5.57 -2.71
N THR A 53 4.12 -5.89 -3.94
CA THR A 53 3.63 -7.22 -4.32
C THR A 53 4.72 -8.29 -4.29
N ASN A 54 5.99 -7.90 -4.32
CA ASN A 54 7.15 -8.79 -4.14
C ASN A 54 7.41 -9.18 -2.66
N LYS A 55 6.42 -9.09 -1.76
CA LYS A 55 6.53 -9.41 -0.32
C LYS A 55 5.42 -10.39 0.08
N SER A 56 5.61 -11.10 1.20
CA SER A 56 4.59 -12.02 1.71
C SER A 56 3.28 -11.30 2.02
N ALA A 57 2.16 -11.91 1.62
CA ALA A 57 0.81 -11.47 1.95
C ALA A 57 0.51 -11.50 3.46
N ASP A 58 1.34 -12.18 4.25
CA ASP A 58 1.21 -12.24 5.72
C ASP A 58 1.49 -10.90 6.40
N VAL A 59 2.27 -10.04 5.78
CA VAL A 59 2.76 -8.78 6.35
C VAL A 59 2.39 -7.54 5.53
N VAL A 60 1.91 -7.72 4.30
CA VAL A 60 1.63 -6.62 3.37
C VAL A 60 0.22 -6.71 2.82
N ARG A 61 -0.46 -5.55 2.71
CA ARG A 61 -1.74 -5.40 2.01
C ARG A 61 -1.72 -4.16 1.14
N VAL A 62 -2.37 -4.25 -0.03
CA VAL A 62 -2.50 -3.16 -1.00
C VAL A 62 -3.98 -2.92 -1.26
N TYR A 63 -4.40 -1.65 -1.24
CA TYR A 63 -5.77 -1.24 -1.49
C TYR A 63 -5.81 -0.24 -2.64
N PHE A 64 -6.69 -0.49 -3.62
CA PHE A 64 -7.00 0.43 -4.70
C PHE A 64 -8.45 0.90 -4.54
N PRO A 65 -8.71 1.92 -3.71
CA PRO A 65 -10.05 2.47 -3.60
C PRO A 65 -10.49 2.98 -4.97
N PRO A 66 -11.74 2.72 -5.38
CA PRO A 66 -12.26 3.27 -6.62
C PRO A 66 -12.22 4.80 -6.55
N MET A 67 -12.01 5.43 -7.70
CA MET A 67 -12.27 6.86 -7.83
C MET A 67 -13.75 7.09 -7.49
N LEU A 68 -14.03 8.03 -6.58
CA LEU A 68 -15.39 8.52 -6.36
C LEU A 68 -15.90 9.07 -7.69
N THR A 69 -16.78 8.32 -8.36
CA THR A 69 -17.54 8.85 -9.48
C THR A 69 -18.72 9.63 -8.89
N PRO A 70 -18.92 10.92 -9.22
CA PRO A 70 -19.99 11.73 -8.63
C PRO A 70 -21.40 11.32 -9.09
N TYR A 71 -21.56 10.24 -9.86
CA TYR A 71 -22.79 9.88 -10.56
C TYR A 71 -23.37 8.50 -10.21
N TYR A 72 -22.83 7.77 -9.24
CA TYR A 72 -23.45 6.54 -8.75
C TYR A 72 -23.77 6.62 -7.25
N PRO A 73 -25.01 6.33 -6.82
CA PRO A 73 -25.32 6.19 -5.41
C PRO A 73 -24.52 5.03 -4.83
N LEU A 74 -23.97 5.26 -3.63
CA LEU A 74 -23.20 4.31 -2.85
C LEU A 74 -24.09 3.13 -2.44
N GLU A 75 -24.18 2.11 -3.29
CA GLU A 75 -24.50 0.75 -2.86
C GLU A 75 -23.35 -0.16 -3.29
N THR A 76 -22.56 -0.59 -2.31
CA THR A 76 -21.90 -1.89 -2.37
C THR A 76 -21.55 -2.31 -0.95
N THR A 77 -22.56 -2.89 -0.29
CA THR A 77 -22.38 -3.91 0.75
C THR A 77 -22.19 -5.23 0.02
N VAL A 78 -21.00 -5.84 0.11
CA VAL A 78 -20.76 -7.24 0.53
C VAL A 78 -19.31 -7.38 0.96
#